data_AF-A0A7W7FVC1-F1
#
_entry.id   AF-A0A7W7FVC1-F1
#
_cell.length_a   1.000
_cell.length_b   1.000
_cell.length_c   1.000
_cell.angle_alpha   90.00
_cell.angle_beta   90.00
_cell.angle_gamma   90.00
#
_symmetry.space_group_name_H-M   'P 1'
#
loop_
_entity.id
_entity.type
_entity.pdbx_description
1 polymer ?
#
loop_
_entity_poly.entity_id
_entity_poly.type
_entity_poly.pdbx_seq_one_letter_code
_entity_poly.pdbx_strand_id
1 'polypeptide(L)'
;MSEVVDAGLLAWSVVANVAAETTHGPGGQENRQGLKHFSPGTKVWVLPPQWSDGAECLMVVGRHRGRGPGRLARMVVARVYLVNFRVQGVYREAVHRELVRPWQPTPHRHWDGPLRQWGSREEAEAAAARWNAACAWQAGVSQPRRRGDLLAVLDVLATASATMAPWWELRFVVRRLVAELFGEPADVPASVGGLLRDQGEVAAIAGVLGPVRAIADELGTDRSDADYLGHRDWPGVTTAARLAYAVLTNRSVG
;
A
#
# COMPACT_ATOMS: atom_id res chain seq x y z
N MET A 1 -5.06 35.96 12.55
CA MET A 1 -3.67 35.70 12.12
C MET A 1 -3.69 35.62 10.60
N SER A 2 -3.03 36.57 9.93
CA SER A 2 -3.10 36.74 8.48
C SER A 2 -2.44 35.58 7.74
N GLU A 3 -3.20 34.94 6.87
CA GLU A 3 -2.70 34.01 5.87
C GLU A 3 -1.92 34.84 4.83
N VAL A 4 -0.60 34.88 4.96
CA VAL A 4 0.26 35.36 3.88
C VAL A 4 0.13 34.34 2.77
N VAL A 5 -0.70 34.65 1.77
CA VAL A 5 -0.75 33.90 0.52
C VAL A 5 0.62 34.06 -0.12
N ASP A 6 1.42 33.00 -0.06
CA ASP A 6 2.81 33.00 -0.50
C ASP A 6 2.85 33.21 -2.03
N ALA A 7 3.28 34.41 -2.45
CA ALA A 7 3.21 34.85 -3.82
C ALA A 7 3.99 33.88 -4.73
N GLY A 8 3.27 33.09 -5.54
CA GLY A 8 3.83 32.10 -6.46
C GLY A 8 3.68 30.64 -6.04
N LEU A 9 3.02 30.34 -4.91
CA LEU A 9 2.58 28.98 -4.60
C LEU A 9 1.48 28.55 -5.58
N LEU A 10 1.73 27.49 -6.35
CA LEU A 10 0.80 26.98 -7.35
C LEU A 10 -0.08 25.85 -6.80
N ALA A 11 0.46 25.00 -5.91
CA ALA A 11 -0.26 23.90 -5.29
C ALA A 11 0.51 23.35 -4.07
N TRP A 12 -0.19 22.64 -3.19
CA TRP A 12 0.44 21.73 -2.22
C TRP A 12 0.60 20.33 -2.82
N SER A 13 1.69 19.65 -2.50
CA SER A 13 1.90 18.27 -2.92
C SER A 13 2.73 17.49 -1.92
N VAL A 14 2.41 16.21 -1.77
CA VAL A 14 3.34 15.26 -1.14
C VAL A 14 4.53 15.09 -2.06
N VAL A 15 5.74 15.17 -1.51
CA VAL A 15 6.97 14.77 -2.18
C VAL A 15 7.56 13.55 -1.48
N ALA A 16 8.23 12.72 -2.26
CA ALA A 16 8.94 11.56 -1.76
C ALA A 16 10.30 11.45 -2.47
N ASN A 17 11.11 10.52 -2.02
CA ASN A 17 12.35 10.12 -2.66
C ASN A 17 12.21 8.68 -3.18
N VAL A 18 12.77 8.41 -4.35
CA VAL A 18 12.90 7.04 -4.84
C VAL A 18 13.86 6.28 -3.93
N ALA A 19 13.45 5.09 -3.47
CA ALA A 19 14.26 4.24 -2.61
C ALA A 19 15.61 3.91 -3.27
N ALA A 20 16.65 3.73 -2.45
CA ALA A 20 17.97 3.39 -2.95
C ALA A 20 17.97 2.02 -3.66
N GLU A 21 17.25 1.08 -3.03
CA GLU A 21 17.06 -0.28 -3.49
C GLU A 21 15.56 -0.57 -3.64
N THR A 22 15.22 -1.35 -4.65
CA THR A 22 13.84 -1.73 -4.98
C THR A 22 13.80 -3.19 -5.38
N THR A 23 12.80 -3.92 -4.91
CA THR A 23 12.64 -5.36 -5.20
C THR A 23 11.65 -5.61 -6.32
N HIS A 24 12.01 -6.44 -7.29
CA HIS A 24 11.26 -6.75 -8.52
C HIS A 24 11.17 -8.27 -8.73
N GLY A 25 10.42 -8.68 -9.76
CA GLY A 25 10.26 -10.08 -10.13
C GLY A 25 9.32 -10.86 -9.19
N PRO A 26 9.02 -12.14 -9.51
CA PRO A 26 8.21 -13.00 -8.67
C PRO A 26 8.79 -13.09 -7.25
N GLY A 27 7.97 -12.81 -6.24
CA GLY A 27 8.40 -12.82 -4.84
C GLY A 27 9.45 -11.77 -4.46
N GLY A 28 9.68 -10.72 -5.27
CA GLY A 28 10.60 -9.63 -4.93
C GLY A 28 12.08 -10.03 -4.87
N GLN A 29 12.45 -11.13 -5.51
CA GLN A 29 13.81 -11.69 -5.47
C GLN A 29 14.86 -10.83 -6.21
N GLU A 30 14.43 -9.96 -7.13
CA GLU A 30 15.36 -9.13 -7.91
C GLU A 30 15.56 -7.76 -7.26
N ASN A 31 16.71 -7.53 -6.63
CA ASN A 31 17.06 -6.20 -6.12
C ASN A 31 17.63 -5.31 -7.25
N ARG A 32 17.13 -4.08 -7.36
CA ARG A 32 17.56 -3.08 -8.35
C ARG A 32 17.79 -1.73 -7.69
N GLN A 33 18.80 -1.00 -8.14
CA GLN A 33 19.06 0.36 -7.69
C GLN A 33 18.10 1.36 -8.32
N GLY A 34 17.24 1.96 -7.49
CA GLY A 34 16.21 2.91 -7.91
C GLY A 34 15.25 2.32 -8.94
N LEU A 35 14.69 3.17 -9.80
CA LEU A 35 13.72 2.77 -10.82
C LEU A 35 14.30 2.95 -12.22
N LYS A 36 13.73 2.23 -13.20
CA LYS A 36 14.11 2.35 -14.62
C LYS A 36 14.16 3.80 -15.11
N HIS A 37 13.24 4.64 -14.59
CA HIS A 37 13.08 6.02 -15.02
C HIS A 37 13.54 7.06 -14.01
N PHE A 38 13.93 6.66 -12.79
CA PHE A 38 14.35 7.57 -11.73
C PHE A 38 15.55 7.00 -10.99
N SER A 39 16.62 7.79 -10.85
CA SER A 39 17.79 7.38 -10.06
C SER A 39 17.43 7.21 -8.58
N PRO A 40 18.16 6.38 -7.83
CA PRO A 40 18.13 6.37 -6.36
C PRO A 40 18.09 7.78 -5.76
N GLY A 41 17.22 8.00 -4.78
CA GLY A 41 17.09 9.28 -4.07
C GLY A 41 16.40 10.41 -4.86
N THR A 42 16.00 10.18 -6.12
CA THR A 42 15.31 11.21 -6.92
C THR A 42 14.08 11.72 -6.19
N LYS A 43 13.97 13.04 -6.03
CA LYS A 43 12.76 13.68 -5.52
C LYS A 43 11.64 13.58 -6.56
N VAL A 44 10.49 13.08 -6.13
CA VAL A 44 9.27 13.02 -6.93
C VAL A 44 8.15 13.78 -6.22
N TRP A 45 7.30 14.42 -7.00
CA TRP A 45 6.03 15.01 -6.57
C TRP A 45 4.94 13.98 -6.76
N VAL A 46 4.07 13.82 -5.78
CA VAL A 46 3.13 12.73 -5.68
C VAL A 46 1.73 13.33 -5.73
N LEU A 47 0.94 12.88 -6.68
CA LEU A 47 -0.48 13.18 -6.73
C LEU A 47 -1.22 12.36 -5.66
N PRO A 48 -2.39 12.81 -5.20
CA PRO A 48 -3.24 11.97 -4.39
C PRO A 48 -3.57 10.64 -5.10
N PRO A 49 -4.06 9.62 -4.36
CA PRO A 49 -4.50 8.37 -4.97
C PRO A 49 -5.53 8.65 -6.07
N GLN A 50 -5.28 8.09 -7.26
CA GLN A 50 -6.12 8.27 -8.45
C GLN A 50 -7.07 7.08 -8.65
N TRP A 51 -6.85 6.02 -7.88
CA TRP A 51 -7.57 4.75 -7.97
C TRP A 51 -7.97 4.31 -6.56
N SER A 52 -8.97 3.45 -6.48
CA SER A 52 -9.39 2.80 -5.22
C SER A 52 -8.49 1.61 -4.86
N ASP A 53 -7.18 1.75 -5.07
CA ASP A 53 -6.16 0.72 -4.82
C ASP A 53 -5.49 0.85 -3.45
N GLY A 54 -6.13 1.57 -2.51
CA GLY A 54 -5.55 1.81 -1.18
C GLY A 54 -4.25 2.63 -1.20
N ALA A 55 -3.97 3.36 -2.29
CA ALA A 55 -2.71 4.08 -2.48
C ALA A 55 -1.49 3.14 -2.58
N GLU A 56 -1.68 1.94 -3.12
CA GLU A 56 -0.59 1.03 -3.46
C GLU A 56 0.24 1.54 -4.64
N CYS A 57 -0.42 2.11 -5.64
CA CYS A 57 0.20 2.77 -6.78
C CYS A 57 -0.08 4.26 -6.77
N LEU A 58 0.98 5.05 -6.91
CA LEU A 58 0.92 6.51 -6.86
C LEU A 58 1.36 7.09 -8.19
N MET A 59 0.63 8.09 -8.68
CA MET A 59 1.08 8.87 -9.82
C MET A 59 2.10 9.90 -9.35
N VAL A 60 3.30 9.86 -9.94
CA VAL A 60 4.42 10.71 -9.54
C VAL A 60 4.99 11.49 -10.72
N VAL A 61 5.52 12.67 -10.42
CA VAL A 61 6.26 13.54 -11.35
C VAL A 61 7.68 13.72 -10.82
N GLY A 62 8.67 13.32 -11.59
CA GLY A 62 10.07 13.40 -11.18
C GLY A 62 11.00 13.74 -12.33
N ARG A 63 12.26 14.04 -12.01
CA ARG A 63 13.30 14.20 -13.03
C ARG A 63 13.69 12.84 -13.58
N HIS A 64 13.50 12.63 -14.88
CA HIS A 64 13.80 11.35 -15.56
C HIS A 64 15.30 11.04 -15.58
N ARG A 65 15.66 9.74 -15.49
CA ARG A 65 17.01 9.20 -15.65
C ARG A 65 17.25 8.82 -17.12
N GLY A 66 18.12 9.54 -17.83
CA GLY A 66 18.49 9.23 -19.23
C GLY A 66 19.09 10.41 -20.01
N ARG A 67 19.41 10.22 -21.30
CA ARG A 67 20.01 11.26 -22.15
C ARG A 67 18.98 12.36 -22.48
N GLY A 68 19.23 13.56 -21.95
CA GLY A 68 18.46 14.78 -22.17
C GLY A 68 18.31 15.57 -20.86
N PRO A 69 18.92 16.77 -20.70
CA PRO A 69 18.78 17.53 -19.46
C PRO A 69 17.33 17.96 -19.23
N GLY A 70 16.82 17.75 -18.01
CA GLY A 70 15.65 18.46 -17.49
C GLY A 70 14.27 17.93 -17.85
N ARG A 71 14.13 16.76 -18.51
CA ARG A 71 12.79 16.19 -18.76
C ARG A 71 12.17 15.67 -17.45
N LEU A 72 11.03 16.24 -17.10
CA LEU A 72 10.12 15.66 -16.13
C LEU A 72 9.43 14.45 -16.77
N ALA A 73 9.23 13.40 -15.98
CA ALA A 73 8.42 12.25 -16.34
C ALA A 73 7.30 12.09 -15.33
N ARG A 74 6.09 11.85 -15.85
CA ARG A 74 4.93 11.45 -15.06
C ARG A 74 4.61 9.99 -15.29
N MET A 75 4.48 9.22 -14.22
CA MET A 75 4.18 7.80 -14.30
C MET A 75 3.60 7.26 -13.01
N VAL A 76 3.11 6.03 -13.07
CA VAL A 76 2.63 5.28 -11.91
C VAL A 76 3.81 4.52 -11.29
N VAL A 77 4.00 4.70 -9.99
CA VAL A 77 5.05 4.03 -9.20
C VAL A 77 4.40 3.40 -7.98
N ALA A 78 4.75 2.15 -7.67
CA ALA A 78 4.29 1.52 -6.45
C ALA A 78 4.86 2.26 -5.23
N ARG A 79 4.01 2.56 -4.25
CA ARG A 79 4.36 3.32 -3.04
C ARG A 79 5.55 2.73 -2.31
N VAL A 80 5.68 1.40 -2.29
CA VAL A 80 6.79 0.68 -1.65
C VAL A 80 8.18 1.07 -2.16
N TYR A 81 8.29 1.68 -3.35
CA TYR A 81 9.56 2.15 -3.92
C TYR A 81 9.84 3.63 -3.62
N LEU A 82 9.01 4.25 -2.80
CA LEU A 82 9.11 5.64 -2.39
C LEU A 82 9.29 5.70 -0.88
N VAL A 83 10.13 6.64 -0.44
CA VAL A 83 10.48 6.85 0.96
C VAL A 83 10.51 8.35 1.27
N ASN A 84 10.59 8.71 2.56
CA ASN A 84 10.72 10.10 3.03
C ASN A 84 9.59 11.01 2.53
N PHE A 85 8.33 10.53 2.68
CA PHE A 85 7.16 11.31 2.31
C PHE A 85 7.06 12.57 3.19
N ARG A 86 6.83 13.72 2.57
CA ARG A 86 6.67 15.01 3.24
C ARG A 86 5.89 15.96 2.36
N VAL A 87 5.35 17.03 2.90
CA VAL A 87 4.62 18.04 2.10
C VAL A 87 5.54 19.18 1.69
N GLN A 88 5.41 19.63 0.45
CA GLN A 88 6.07 20.82 -0.08
C GLN A 88 5.12 21.62 -0.97
N GLY A 89 5.30 22.95 -0.99
CA GLY A 89 4.67 23.82 -1.96
C GLY A 89 5.29 23.65 -3.35
N VAL A 90 4.46 23.60 -4.38
CA VAL A 90 4.86 23.59 -5.79
C VAL A 90 4.95 25.03 -6.27
N TYR A 91 6.17 25.50 -6.54
CA TYR A 91 6.42 26.86 -7.07
C TYR A 91 6.92 26.85 -8.52
N ARG A 92 7.31 25.69 -9.06
CA ARG A 92 7.86 25.57 -10.42
C ARG A 92 6.75 25.25 -11.40
N GLU A 93 6.47 26.18 -12.32
CA GLU A 93 5.42 26.03 -13.34
C GLU A 93 5.56 24.73 -14.16
N ALA A 94 6.79 24.35 -14.52
CA ALA A 94 7.02 23.11 -15.27
C ALA A 94 6.57 21.85 -14.51
N VAL A 95 6.68 21.83 -13.18
CA VAL A 95 6.20 20.73 -12.34
C VAL A 95 4.68 20.80 -12.23
N HIS A 96 4.13 21.97 -11.95
CA HIS A 96 2.69 22.19 -11.83
C HIS A 96 1.95 21.75 -13.09
N ARG A 97 2.42 22.18 -14.27
CA ARG A 97 1.88 21.76 -15.56
C ARG A 97 1.86 20.23 -15.75
N GLU A 98 2.89 19.53 -15.28
CA GLU A 98 2.93 18.07 -15.32
C GLU A 98 1.97 17.42 -14.33
N LEU A 99 1.70 18.03 -13.17
CA LEU A 99 0.73 17.52 -12.20
C LEU A 99 -0.71 17.65 -12.69
N VAL A 100 -1.04 18.75 -13.37
CA VAL A 100 -2.44 19.06 -13.75
C VAL A 100 -2.82 18.62 -15.17
N ARG A 101 -1.86 18.39 -16.09
CA ARG A 101 -2.19 18.01 -17.47
C ARG A 101 -3.04 16.71 -17.48
N PRO A 102 -4.04 16.55 -18.36
CA PRO A 102 -4.83 15.32 -18.42
C PRO A 102 -3.98 14.06 -18.56
N TRP A 103 -4.42 12.95 -17.98
CA TRP A 103 -3.81 11.66 -18.27
C TRP A 103 -4.26 11.21 -19.66
N GLN A 104 -3.34 11.11 -20.61
CA GLN A 104 -3.70 10.66 -21.96
C GLN A 104 -4.12 9.20 -21.91
N PRO A 105 -5.32 8.84 -22.40
CA PRO A 105 -5.71 7.45 -22.53
C PRO A 105 -4.78 6.77 -23.55
N THR A 106 -4.07 5.74 -23.11
CA THR A 106 -3.49 4.77 -24.04
C THR A 106 -4.61 3.89 -24.59
N PRO A 107 -4.45 3.24 -25.77
CA PRO A 107 -5.48 2.36 -26.36
C PRO A 107 -6.03 1.28 -25.41
N HIS A 108 -5.29 0.95 -24.34
CA HIS A 108 -5.64 -0.08 -23.35
C HIS A 108 -6.05 0.48 -21.97
N ARG A 109 -6.21 1.80 -21.79
CA ARG A 109 -6.70 2.43 -20.54
C ARG A 109 -7.63 3.60 -20.84
N HIS A 110 -8.93 3.38 -20.65
CA HIS A 110 -10.01 4.29 -21.02
C HIS A 110 -10.40 5.29 -19.91
N TRP A 111 -9.45 5.81 -19.13
CA TRP A 111 -9.76 6.89 -18.18
C TRP A 111 -9.41 8.24 -18.77
N ASP A 112 -10.40 9.12 -18.94
CA ASP A 112 -10.29 10.45 -19.53
C ASP A 112 -10.60 11.59 -18.53
N GLY A 113 -10.90 11.26 -17.26
CA GLY A 113 -11.20 12.23 -16.21
C GLY A 113 -9.98 13.02 -15.72
N PRO A 114 -10.18 14.23 -15.16
CA PRO A 114 -9.11 15.03 -14.57
C PRO A 114 -8.44 14.27 -13.42
N LEU A 115 -7.14 14.46 -13.25
CA LEU A 115 -6.41 13.88 -12.14
C LEU A 115 -6.76 14.61 -10.85
N ARG A 116 -7.09 13.86 -9.81
CA ARG A 116 -7.33 14.39 -8.46
C ARG A 116 -6.10 15.16 -8.00
N GLN A 117 -6.32 16.35 -7.44
CA GLN A 117 -5.28 17.17 -6.80
C GLN A 117 -5.47 17.17 -5.28
N TRP A 118 -4.43 17.53 -4.52
CA TRP A 118 -4.55 17.72 -3.08
C TRP A 118 -5.44 18.94 -2.81
N GLY A 119 -6.48 18.78 -2.00
CA GLY A 119 -7.40 19.87 -1.68
C GLY A 119 -6.83 20.87 -0.68
N SER A 120 -5.92 20.40 0.19
CA SER A 120 -5.24 21.26 1.16
C SER A 120 -3.86 20.71 1.55
N ARG A 121 -3.10 21.54 2.28
CA ARG A 121 -1.82 21.13 2.87
C ARG A 121 -2.02 20.02 3.89
N GLU A 122 -3.03 20.16 4.74
CA GLU A 122 -3.36 19.24 5.83
C GLU A 122 -3.74 17.86 5.29
N GLU A 123 -4.49 17.82 4.17
CA GLU A 123 -4.80 16.57 3.49
C GLU A 123 -3.54 15.85 3.02
N ALA A 124 -2.62 16.59 2.39
CA ALA A 124 -1.33 16.07 1.94
C ALA A 124 -0.47 15.60 3.13
N GLU A 125 -0.50 16.32 4.26
CA GLU A 125 0.25 15.99 5.47
C GLU A 125 -0.29 14.71 6.11
N ALA A 126 -1.62 14.57 6.22
CA ALA A 126 -2.26 13.37 6.70
C ALA A 126 -1.95 12.15 5.82
N ALA A 127 -1.89 12.33 4.49
CA ALA A 127 -1.47 11.28 3.58
C ALA A 127 0.01 10.91 3.75
N ALA A 128 0.91 11.90 3.81
CA ALA A 128 2.34 11.66 4.02
C ALA A 128 2.62 10.94 5.35
N ALA A 129 1.92 11.32 6.43
CA ALA A 129 2.02 10.66 7.73
C ALA A 129 1.57 9.19 7.64
N ARG A 130 0.41 8.92 7.02
CA ARG A 130 -0.07 7.55 6.78
C ARG A 130 0.91 6.74 5.95
N TRP A 131 1.52 7.32 4.92
CA TRP A 131 2.48 6.64 4.05
C TRP A 131 3.86 6.45 4.68
N ASN A 132 4.27 7.28 5.64
CA ASN A 132 5.50 7.04 6.40
C ASN A 132 5.30 5.94 7.45
N ALA A 133 4.16 5.91 8.16
CA ALA A 133 3.77 4.74 8.96
C ALA A 133 3.72 3.49 8.06
N ALA A 134 3.14 3.70 6.87
CA ALA A 134 3.24 2.97 5.61
C ALA A 134 4.57 2.24 5.30
N CYS A 135 5.68 2.93 5.52
CA CYS A 135 7.02 2.43 5.24
C CYS A 135 7.62 1.75 6.48
N ALA A 136 7.33 2.28 7.68
CA ALA A 136 7.91 1.80 8.94
C ALA A 136 7.58 0.33 9.22
N TRP A 137 6.29 -0.04 9.15
CA TRP A 137 5.86 -1.44 9.28
C TRP A 137 6.25 -2.36 8.12
N GLN A 138 6.69 -1.83 6.98
CA GLN A 138 7.19 -2.60 5.83
C GLN A 138 8.72 -2.76 5.87
N ALA A 139 9.40 -2.07 6.78
CA ALA A 139 10.85 -2.17 6.94
C ALA A 139 11.24 -3.53 7.53
N GLY A 140 12.44 -4.00 7.18
CA GLY A 140 13.00 -5.25 7.71
C GLY A 140 12.47 -6.53 7.05
N VAL A 141 11.72 -6.43 5.95
CA VAL A 141 11.29 -7.59 5.15
C VAL A 141 11.70 -7.42 3.69
N SER A 142 11.99 -8.53 2.99
CA SER A 142 12.37 -8.49 1.58
C SER A 142 11.17 -8.39 0.61
N GLN A 143 9.96 -8.68 1.08
CA GLN A 143 8.71 -8.67 0.28
C GLN A 143 7.67 -7.65 0.79
N PRO A 144 7.97 -6.33 0.79
CA PRO A 144 7.11 -5.31 1.40
C PRO A 144 5.72 -5.19 0.75
N ARG A 145 5.59 -5.53 -0.55
CA ARG A 145 4.27 -5.56 -1.22
C ARG A 145 3.38 -6.68 -0.68
N ARG A 146 3.90 -7.91 -0.64
CA ARG A 146 3.17 -9.07 -0.08
C ARG A 146 2.82 -8.84 1.38
N ARG A 147 3.67 -8.11 2.11
CA ARG A 147 3.37 -7.67 3.48
C ARG A 147 2.20 -6.70 3.54
N GLY A 148 2.14 -5.74 2.62
CA GLY A 148 0.96 -4.87 2.45
C GLY A 148 -0.33 -5.65 2.19
N ASP A 149 -0.26 -6.67 1.31
CA ASP A 149 -1.39 -7.55 1.03
C ASP A 149 -1.86 -8.30 2.29
N LEU A 150 -0.92 -8.84 3.06
CA LEU A 150 -1.22 -9.50 4.34
C LEU A 150 -1.90 -8.54 5.32
N LEU A 151 -1.42 -7.31 5.43
CA LEU A 151 -2.01 -6.30 6.31
C LEU A 151 -3.42 -5.90 5.87
N ALA A 152 -3.69 -5.81 4.57
CA ALA A 152 -5.04 -5.56 4.04
C ALA A 152 -5.98 -6.72 4.35
N VAL A 153 -5.52 -7.97 4.21
CA VAL A 153 -6.27 -9.18 4.60
C VAL A 153 -6.61 -9.16 6.08
N LEU A 154 -5.63 -8.84 6.95
CA LEU A 154 -5.85 -8.77 8.39
C LEU A 154 -6.83 -7.66 8.78
N ASP A 155 -6.76 -6.50 8.13
CA ASP A 155 -7.69 -5.39 8.35
C ASP A 155 -9.12 -5.81 8.01
N VAL A 156 -9.33 -6.45 6.84
CA VAL A 156 -10.64 -6.97 6.47
C VAL A 156 -11.14 -7.99 7.49
N LEU A 157 -10.34 -8.96 7.91
CA LEU A 157 -10.75 -9.94 8.94
C LEU A 157 -11.07 -9.27 10.30
N ALA A 158 -10.36 -8.20 10.63
CA ALA A 158 -10.53 -7.42 11.86
C ALA A 158 -11.77 -6.52 11.87
N THR A 159 -12.25 -6.09 10.70
CA THR A 159 -13.38 -5.15 10.58
C THR A 159 -14.61 -5.73 9.88
N ALA A 160 -14.50 -6.93 9.29
CA ALA A 160 -15.57 -7.56 8.55
C ALA A 160 -16.85 -7.65 9.37
N SER A 161 -17.92 -7.13 8.78
CA SER A 161 -19.27 -7.17 9.32
C SER A 161 -20.27 -7.45 8.20
N ALA A 162 -21.48 -7.87 8.57
CA ALA A 162 -22.55 -8.15 7.61
C ALA A 162 -22.97 -6.94 6.76
N THR A 163 -22.50 -5.73 7.11
CA THR A 163 -22.81 -4.48 6.42
C THR A 163 -21.64 -3.91 5.62
N MET A 164 -20.51 -4.62 5.50
CA MET A 164 -19.34 -4.13 4.76
C MET A 164 -19.54 -4.17 3.23
N ALA A 165 -18.91 -3.23 2.53
CA ALA A 165 -19.04 -3.05 1.08
C ALA A 165 -18.37 -4.18 0.26
N PRO A 166 -18.90 -4.52 -0.93
CA PRO A 166 -18.65 -5.79 -1.66
C PRO A 166 -17.27 -5.96 -2.33
N TRP A 167 -16.28 -5.11 -2.05
CA TRP A 167 -15.06 -5.04 -2.87
C TRP A 167 -13.94 -5.99 -2.37
N TRP A 168 -14.15 -6.63 -1.22
CA TRP A 168 -13.42 -7.81 -0.76
C TRP A 168 -14.41 -8.80 -0.15
N GLU A 169 -14.95 -9.71 -0.97
CA GLU A 169 -15.73 -10.83 -0.43
C GLU A 169 -14.81 -11.72 0.43
N LEU A 170 -15.28 -12.13 1.60
CA LEU A 170 -14.52 -12.92 2.57
C LEU A 170 -13.97 -14.21 1.97
N ARG A 171 -14.67 -14.82 1.02
CA ARG A 171 -14.15 -15.99 0.27
C ARG A 171 -12.80 -15.72 -0.39
N PHE A 172 -12.59 -14.53 -0.95
CA PHE A 172 -11.31 -14.17 -1.56
C PHE A 172 -10.24 -13.92 -0.49
N VAL A 173 -10.61 -13.31 0.62
CA VAL A 173 -9.70 -13.02 1.75
C VAL A 173 -9.22 -14.32 2.40
N VAL A 174 -10.14 -15.23 2.71
CA VAL A 174 -9.85 -16.53 3.32
C VAL A 174 -8.98 -17.36 2.38
N ARG A 175 -9.36 -17.50 1.11
CA ARG A 175 -8.57 -18.20 0.10
C ARG A 175 -7.16 -17.62 -0.02
N ARG A 176 -7.04 -16.29 -0.12
CA ARG A 176 -5.74 -15.62 -0.25
C ARG A 176 -4.85 -15.83 0.97
N LEU A 177 -5.43 -15.79 2.17
CA LEU A 177 -4.70 -16.03 3.41
C LEU A 177 -4.24 -17.49 3.54
N VAL A 178 -5.13 -18.44 3.28
CA VAL A 178 -4.89 -19.87 3.50
C VAL A 178 -3.96 -20.46 2.42
N ALA A 179 -4.10 -20.01 1.16
CA ALA A 179 -3.48 -20.66 0.01
C ALA A 179 -2.42 -19.83 -0.74
N GLU A 180 -2.46 -18.49 -0.69
CA GLU A 180 -1.62 -17.67 -1.58
C GLU A 180 -0.48 -16.95 -0.85
N LEU A 181 -0.71 -16.48 0.38
CA LEU A 181 0.28 -15.67 1.09
C LEU A 181 1.45 -16.49 1.65
N PHE A 182 1.21 -17.73 2.07
CA PHE A 182 2.22 -18.58 2.72
C PHE A 182 2.58 -19.85 1.94
N GLY A 183 2.04 -20.00 0.73
CA GLY A 183 2.21 -21.19 -0.11
C GLY A 183 1.25 -22.33 0.24
N GLU A 184 1.31 -23.40 -0.53
CA GLU A 184 0.54 -24.64 -0.34
C GLU A 184 1.48 -25.85 -0.29
N PRO A 185 1.66 -26.52 0.87
CA PRO A 185 1.09 -26.16 2.18
C PRO A 185 1.76 -24.89 2.75
N ALA A 186 1.02 -24.14 3.58
CA ALA A 186 1.56 -22.93 4.19
C ALA A 186 2.76 -23.22 5.12
N ASP A 187 3.87 -22.52 4.88
CA ASP A 187 5.05 -22.51 5.73
C ASP A 187 5.28 -21.08 6.27
N VAL A 188 4.59 -20.77 7.37
CA VAL A 188 4.67 -19.46 8.03
C VAL A 188 6.08 -19.21 8.58
N PRO A 189 6.76 -20.17 9.26
CA PRO A 189 8.14 -19.99 9.69
C PRO A 189 9.13 -19.68 8.54
N ALA A 190 8.99 -20.33 7.38
CA ALA A 190 9.84 -20.04 6.22
C ALA A 190 9.63 -18.64 5.64
N SER A 191 8.58 -17.93 6.07
CA SER A 191 8.28 -16.57 5.63
C SER A 191 9.02 -15.49 6.45
N VAL A 192 9.81 -15.85 7.47
CA VAL A 192 10.67 -14.92 8.22
C VAL A 192 11.76 -14.34 7.31
N GLY A 193 12.01 -13.03 7.42
CA GLY A 193 12.88 -12.25 6.52
C GLY A 193 12.25 -11.95 5.15
N GLY A 194 11.30 -12.78 4.71
CA GLY A 194 10.51 -12.59 3.49
C GLY A 194 9.34 -11.64 3.69
N LEU A 195 8.33 -12.12 4.40
CA LEU A 195 7.05 -11.48 4.67
C LEU A 195 6.93 -11.02 6.13
N LEU A 196 7.53 -11.78 7.06
CA LEU A 196 7.50 -11.58 8.50
C LEU A 196 8.88 -11.20 9.02
N ARG A 197 8.95 -10.36 10.04
CA ARG A 197 10.21 -9.84 10.59
C ARG A 197 10.88 -10.84 11.53
N ASP A 198 10.09 -11.53 12.35
CA ASP A 198 10.59 -12.37 13.44
C ASP A 198 9.57 -13.44 13.84
N GLN A 199 9.94 -14.26 14.83
CA GLN A 199 9.11 -15.34 15.38
C GLN A 199 7.87 -14.84 16.12
N GLY A 200 7.86 -13.60 16.64
CA GLY A 200 6.69 -12.99 17.24
C GLY A 200 5.60 -12.74 16.20
N GLU A 201 5.96 -12.27 15.01
CA GLU A 201 5.04 -12.14 13.89
C GLU A 201 4.55 -13.50 13.37
N VAL A 202 5.43 -14.52 13.35
CA VAL A 202 5.03 -15.90 13.00
C VAL A 202 3.94 -16.39 13.93
N ALA A 203 4.14 -16.24 15.25
CA ALA A 203 3.15 -16.64 16.25
C ALA A 203 1.82 -15.88 16.09
N ALA A 204 1.89 -14.57 15.83
CA ALA A 204 0.70 -13.74 15.62
C ALA A 204 -0.10 -14.20 14.40
N ILE A 205 0.57 -14.49 13.27
CA ILE A 205 -0.08 -14.99 12.06
C ILE A 205 -0.62 -16.41 12.23
N ALA A 206 0.12 -17.29 12.91
CA ALA A 206 -0.35 -18.64 13.22
C ALA A 206 -1.65 -18.61 14.05
N GLY A 207 -1.76 -17.64 14.98
CA GLY A 207 -2.97 -17.39 15.77
C GLY A 207 -4.19 -16.99 14.94
N VAL A 208 -4.00 -16.40 13.75
CA VAL A 208 -5.08 -16.10 12.79
C VAL A 208 -5.37 -17.31 11.89
N LEU A 209 -4.33 -17.93 11.36
CA LEU A 209 -4.47 -19.03 10.40
C LEU A 209 -5.16 -20.25 10.99
N GLY A 210 -4.93 -20.59 12.26
CA GLY A 210 -5.56 -21.73 12.92
C GLY A 210 -7.09 -21.66 12.87
N PRO A 211 -7.71 -20.61 13.48
CA PRO A 211 -9.14 -20.41 13.43
C PRO A 211 -9.69 -20.29 12.00
N VAL A 212 -9.03 -19.54 11.10
CA VAL A 212 -9.50 -19.38 9.72
C VAL A 212 -9.52 -20.72 8.97
N ARG A 213 -8.49 -21.56 9.13
CA ARG A 213 -8.43 -22.90 8.53
C ARG A 213 -9.50 -23.82 9.09
N ALA A 214 -9.72 -23.82 10.41
CA ALA A 214 -10.76 -24.63 11.02
C ALA A 214 -12.15 -24.30 10.43
N ILE A 215 -12.46 -23.01 10.24
CA ILE A 215 -13.71 -22.58 9.61
C ILE A 215 -13.74 -22.98 8.12
N ALA A 216 -12.64 -22.79 7.39
CA ALA A 216 -12.55 -23.14 5.98
C ALA A 216 -12.63 -24.66 5.72
N ASP A 217 -12.13 -25.49 6.63
CA ASP A 217 -12.23 -26.95 6.56
C ASP A 217 -13.67 -27.43 6.80
N GLU A 218 -14.42 -26.73 7.66
CA GLU A 218 -15.84 -27.02 7.94
C GLU A 218 -16.77 -26.53 6.81
N LEU A 219 -16.59 -25.29 6.36
CA LEU A 219 -17.49 -24.63 5.43
C LEU A 219 -17.06 -24.79 3.96
N GLY A 220 -15.76 -24.92 3.69
CA GLY A 220 -15.13 -24.77 2.37
C GLY A 220 -14.75 -23.32 2.06
N THR A 221 -13.72 -23.10 1.23
CA THR A 221 -13.18 -21.75 0.94
C THR A 221 -14.10 -20.84 0.12
N ASP A 222 -15.07 -21.40 -0.61
CA ASP A 222 -15.89 -20.66 -1.59
C ASP A 222 -17.28 -20.24 -1.07
N ARG A 223 -17.52 -20.35 0.24
CA ARG A 223 -18.82 -20.02 0.86
C ARG A 223 -19.08 -18.52 0.93
N SER A 224 -20.34 -18.16 1.19
CA SER A 224 -20.75 -16.75 1.23
C SER A 224 -20.19 -16.04 2.46
N ASP A 225 -20.05 -14.72 2.39
CA ASP A 225 -19.61 -13.91 3.53
C ASP A 225 -20.52 -14.09 4.75
N ALA A 226 -21.83 -14.25 4.53
CA ALA A 226 -22.80 -14.50 5.59
C ALA A 226 -22.53 -15.83 6.33
N ASP A 227 -22.10 -16.87 5.61
CA ASP A 227 -21.76 -18.16 6.21
C ASP A 227 -20.53 -18.04 7.12
N TYR A 228 -19.49 -17.33 6.66
CA TYR A 228 -18.29 -17.06 7.46
C TYR A 228 -18.59 -16.20 8.68
N LEU A 229 -19.28 -15.08 8.48
CA LEU A 229 -19.61 -14.13 9.56
C LEU A 229 -20.56 -14.74 10.60
N GLY A 230 -21.43 -15.66 10.18
CA GLY A 230 -22.35 -16.39 11.06
C GLY A 230 -21.70 -17.55 11.82
N HIS A 231 -20.46 -17.92 11.48
CA HIS A 231 -19.78 -19.03 12.13
C HIS A 231 -19.45 -18.70 13.60
N ARG A 232 -19.69 -19.65 14.52
CA ARG A 232 -19.51 -19.44 15.97
C ARG A 232 -18.09 -19.01 16.36
N ASP A 233 -17.09 -19.42 15.58
CA ASP A 233 -15.67 -19.16 15.84
C ASP A 233 -15.16 -17.87 15.15
N TRP A 234 -16.00 -17.21 14.33
CA TRP A 234 -15.62 -15.97 13.64
C TRP A 234 -15.18 -14.84 14.58
N PRO A 235 -15.80 -14.60 15.75
CA PRO A 235 -15.31 -13.60 16.71
C PRO A 235 -13.85 -13.84 17.15
N GLY A 236 -13.42 -15.11 17.20
CA GLY A 236 -12.03 -15.50 17.45
C GLY A 236 -11.10 -15.06 16.33
N VAL A 237 -11.51 -15.25 15.06
CA VAL A 237 -10.77 -14.76 13.88
C VAL A 237 -10.61 -13.25 13.93
N THR A 238 -11.69 -12.50 14.19
CA THR A 238 -11.65 -11.04 14.27
C THR A 238 -10.68 -10.55 15.36
N THR A 239 -10.74 -11.16 16.54
CA THR A 239 -9.82 -10.83 17.65
C THR A 239 -8.37 -11.13 17.28
N ALA A 240 -8.09 -12.32 16.77
CA ALA A 240 -6.75 -12.72 16.37
C ALA A 240 -6.20 -11.81 15.26
N ALA A 241 -7.02 -11.45 14.28
CA ALA A 241 -6.62 -10.57 13.17
C ALA A 241 -6.25 -9.17 13.66
N ARG A 242 -6.99 -8.60 14.62
CA ARG A 242 -6.65 -7.31 15.24
C ARG A 242 -5.31 -7.37 15.99
N LEU A 243 -5.09 -8.42 16.77
CA LEU A 243 -3.83 -8.63 17.49
C LEU A 243 -2.66 -8.77 16.52
N ALA A 244 -2.82 -9.59 15.47
CA ALA A 244 -1.79 -9.76 14.45
C ALA A 244 -1.49 -8.46 13.70
N TYR A 245 -2.53 -7.71 13.31
CA TYR A 245 -2.36 -6.40 12.68
C TYR A 245 -1.58 -5.44 13.58
N ALA A 246 -1.89 -5.40 14.87
CA ALA A 246 -1.18 -4.58 15.85
C ALA A 246 0.31 -4.96 15.98
N VAL A 247 0.61 -6.26 16.07
CA VAL A 247 1.99 -6.78 16.09
C VAL A 247 2.74 -6.39 14.81
N LEU A 248 2.14 -6.60 13.63
CA LEU A 248 2.77 -6.32 12.34
C LEU A 248 2.96 -4.81 12.07
N THR A 249 2.14 -3.96 12.70
CA THR A 249 2.23 -2.49 12.60
C THR A 249 3.06 -1.83 13.69
N ASN A 250 3.51 -2.59 14.71
CA ASN A 250 4.01 -2.07 15.98
C ASN A 250 3.04 -1.06 16.64
N ARG A 251 1.72 -1.26 16.51
CA ARG A 251 0.71 -0.45 17.21
C ARG A 251 0.33 -1.14 18.51
N SER A 252 0.21 -0.38 19.58
CA SER A 252 -0.44 -0.87 20.81
C SER A 252 -1.91 -1.12 20.52
N VAL A 253 -2.44 -2.27 20.94
CA VAL A 253 -3.89 -2.53 20.93
C VAL A 253 -4.47 -1.72 22.10
N GLY A 254 -5.18 -0.64 21.78
CA GLY A 254 -5.91 0.17 22.74
C GLY A 254 -7.32 -0.34 22.96
#